data_AF-B4GPW6-F1
#
_entry.id   AF-B4GPW6-F1
#
_cell.length_a   1.000
_cell.length_b   1.000
_cell.length_c   1.000
_cell.angle_alpha   90.00
_cell.angle_beta   90.00
_cell.angle_gamma   90.00
#
_symmetry.space_group_name_H-M   'P 1'
#
loop_
_entity.id
_entity.type
_entity.pdbx_description
1 polymer ?
#
loop_
_entity_poly.entity_id
_entity_poly.type
_entity_poly.pdbx_seq_one_letter_code
_entity_poly.pdbx_strand_id
1 'polypeptide(L)'
;MEQPINKMRYYLKDETVLHNKKDDCWIIIHNNVYDLTPMIRDRLDHWNTNMDYLVAHAGKDLTHFFHENGEPRTEISVRTGRPRVLFPPILEVAISEFAKTNGAMWSQDPFYHIGRLTRRARLIRIINALTAQTLFMTVCDEDTIYDIQQKYKQHYNHHAGSYEWRKFSNGGKACGQLDLNGTLDENGLIDEEDCDVELPPPSIWLYYTDDITIA
;
A
#
# COMPACT_ATOMS: atom_id res chain seq x y z
N MET A 1 2.60 -12.31 19.23
CA MET A 1 3.67 -12.23 18.22
C MET A 1 3.01 -11.66 16.97
N GLU A 2 3.06 -10.34 16.82
CA GLU A 2 2.55 -9.68 15.60
C GLU A 2 3.44 -10.11 14.45
N GLN A 3 2.84 -10.71 13.42
CA GLN A 3 3.58 -11.04 12.21
C GLN A 3 4.17 -9.73 11.66
N PRO A 4 5.44 -9.72 11.21
CA PRO A 4 5.95 -8.55 10.53
C PRO A 4 5.04 -8.32 9.33
N ILE A 5 4.33 -7.18 9.31
CA ILE A 5 3.65 -6.70 8.12
C ILE A 5 4.73 -6.77 7.04
N ASN A 6 4.54 -7.67 6.08
CA ASN A 6 5.47 -7.81 4.97
C ASN A 6 5.38 -6.50 4.22
N LYS A 7 6.28 -5.55 4.50
CA LYS A 7 6.20 -4.16 4.03
C LYS A 7 6.19 -4.20 2.52
N MET A 8 5.02 -3.96 1.94
CA MET A 8 4.91 -3.75 0.51
C MET A 8 5.54 -2.41 0.17
N ARG A 9 6.17 -2.33 -1.00
CA ARG A 9 6.81 -1.07 -1.45
C ARG A 9 5.77 -0.05 -1.89
N TYR A 10 4.72 -0.54 -2.56
CA TYR A 10 3.65 0.26 -3.12
C TYR A 10 2.27 -0.24 -2.68
N TYR A 11 1.38 0.71 -2.39
CA TYR A 11 0.02 0.49 -1.92
C TYR A 11 -0.98 1.15 -2.86
N LEU A 12 -2.17 0.58 -2.93
CA LEU A 12 -3.29 1.19 -3.63
C LEU A 12 -3.92 2.27 -2.76
N LYS A 13 -4.46 3.31 -3.39
CA LYS A 13 -5.19 4.36 -2.64
C LYS A 13 -6.41 3.76 -1.92
N ASP A 14 -7.15 2.89 -2.58
CA ASP A 14 -8.33 2.26 -1.99
C ASP A 14 -7.98 1.36 -0.79
N GLU A 15 -6.83 0.70 -0.84
CA GLU A 15 -6.30 -0.09 0.29
C GLU A 15 -6.06 0.82 1.50
N THR A 16 -5.36 1.95 1.32
CA THR A 16 -5.07 2.87 2.44
C THR A 16 -6.32 3.43 3.12
N VAL A 17 -7.43 3.57 2.39
CA VAL A 17 -8.70 4.07 2.93
C VAL A 17 -9.38 3.07 3.88
N LEU A 18 -9.07 1.77 3.76
CA LEU A 18 -9.59 0.74 4.65
C LEU A 18 -8.98 0.81 6.05
N HIS A 19 -7.76 1.32 6.16
CA HIS A 19 -7.00 1.51 7.40
C HIS A 19 -7.39 2.84 8.09
N ASN A 20 -8.67 2.94 8.46
CA ASN A 20 -9.30 4.16 8.96
C ASN A 20 -9.79 4.11 10.42
N LYS A 21 -9.28 3.15 11.20
CA LYS A 21 -9.71 2.90 12.58
C LYS A 21 -8.62 3.26 13.58
N LYS A 22 -8.99 3.30 14.86
CA LYS A 22 -8.05 3.59 15.95
C LYS A 22 -6.98 2.50 16.11
N ASP A 23 -7.37 1.25 15.92
CA ASP A 23 -6.53 0.06 15.98
C ASP A 23 -5.88 -0.29 14.64
N ASP A 24 -6.15 0.49 13.59
CA ASP A 24 -5.61 0.32 12.26
C ASP A 24 -5.69 1.65 11.49
N CYS A 25 -4.66 2.48 11.62
CA CYS A 25 -4.67 3.88 11.20
C CYS A 25 -3.53 4.18 10.24
N TRP A 26 -3.85 4.30 8.96
CA TRP A 26 -2.90 4.77 7.95
C TRP A 26 -3.25 6.17 7.46
N ILE A 27 -2.23 6.89 7.02
CA ILE A 27 -2.38 8.22 6.43
C ILE A 27 -1.43 8.39 5.26
N ILE A 28 -1.77 9.31 4.36
CA ILE A 28 -0.95 9.64 3.20
C ILE A 28 -0.41 11.06 3.33
N ILE A 29 0.88 11.24 3.05
CA ILE A 29 1.52 12.56 2.89
C ILE A 29 2.47 12.49 1.68
N HIS A 30 2.22 13.33 0.66
CA HIS A 30 3.04 13.41 -0.56
C HIS A 30 3.27 12.03 -1.20
N ASN A 31 2.20 11.24 -1.36
CA ASN A 31 2.23 9.86 -1.84
C ASN A 31 3.02 8.86 -0.98
N ASN A 32 3.49 9.24 0.21
CA ASN A 32 4.06 8.30 1.17
C ASN A 32 2.97 7.82 2.12
N VAL A 33 2.95 6.52 2.40
CA VAL A 33 1.99 5.88 3.30
C VAL A 33 2.66 5.67 4.65
N TYR A 34 1.98 6.11 5.71
CA TYR A 34 2.45 5.97 7.08
C TYR A 34 1.45 5.15 7.88
N ASP A 35 1.93 4.14 8.59
CA ASP A 35 1.18 3.38 9.57
C ASP A 35 1.41 3.98 10.97
N LEU A 36 0.36 4.59 11.52
CA LEU A 36 0.38 5.23 12.84
C LEU A 36 -0.19 4.33 13.93
N THR A 37 -0.60 3.12 13.60
CA THR A 37 -1.17 2.15 14.55
C THR A 37 -0.28 1.95 15.78
N PRO A 38 1.06 1.77 15.65
CA PRO A 38 1.92 1.63 16.83
C PRO A 38 1.92 2.87 17.72
N MET A 39 1.96 4.07 17.11
CA MET A 39 1.97 5.33 17.86
C MET A 39 0.67 5.53 18.65
N ILE A 40 -0.47 5.21 18.03
CA ILE A 40 -1.79 5.36 18.66
C ILE A 40 -1.92 4.38 19.83
N ARG A 41 -1.41 3.15 19.65
CA ARG A 41 -1.38 2.12 20.70
C ARG A 41 -0.54 2.56 21.91
N ASP A 42 0.64 3.11 21.66
CA ASP A 42 1.56 3.52 22.73
C ASP A 42 1.07 4.78 23.49
N ARG A 43 0.10 5.50 22.92
CA ARG A 43 -0.52 6.70 23.51
C ARG A 43 -1.89 6.46 24.13
N LEU A 44 -2.36 5.21 24.22
CA LEU A 44 -3.67 4.89 24.81
C LEU A 44 -3.79 5.38 26.27
N ASP A 45 -2.72 5.27 27.05
CA ASP A 45 -2.69 5.69 28.45
C ASP A 45 -2.63 7.23 28.63
N HIS A 46 -2.21 7.95 27.58
CA HIS A 46 -2.01 9.41 27.58
C HIS A 46 -2.77 10.07 26.41
N TRP A 47 -4.04 9.72 26.28
CA TRP A 47 -4.89 10.20 25.19
C TRP A 47 -5.17 11.71 25.30
N ASN A 48 -5.06 12.44 24.19
CA ASN A 48 -5.33 13.87 24.11
C ASN A 48 -6.21 14.23 22.89
N THR A 49 -6.72 15.46 22.84
CA THR A 49 -7.58 15.93 21.74
C THR A 49 -6.89 15.91 20.37
N ASN A 50 -5.55 15.99 20.31
CA ASN A 50 -4.82 15.83 19.04
C ASN A 50 -4.93 14.40 18.50
N MET A 51 -4.98 13.39 19.37
CA MET A 51 -5.17 11.99 18.97
C MET A 51 -6.58 11.76 18.40
N ASP A 52 -7.62 12.35 19.01
CA ASP A 52 -8.98 12.30 18.44
C ASP A 52 -9.01 12.91 17.03
N TYR A 53 -8.35 14.05 16.86
CA TYR A 53 -8.29 14.71 15.57
C TYR A 53 -7.48 13.90 14.55
N LEU A 54 -6.37 13.29 14.97
CA LEU A 54 -5.56 12.42 14.12
C LEU A 54 -6.34 11.18 13.65
N VAL A 55 -7.04 10.49 14.55
CA VAL A 55 -7.86 9.32 14.20
C VAL A 55 -9.03 9.72 13.30
N ALA A 56 -9.62 10.90 13.47
CA ALA A 56 -10.65 11.40 12.55
C ALA A 56 -10.15 11.62 11.10
N HIS A 57 -8.83 11.65 10.90
CA HIS A 57 -8.17 11.72 9.59
C HIS A 57 -7.50 10.41 9.16
N ALA A 58 -7.75 9.30 9.87
CA ALA A 58 -7.32 7.98 9.45
C ALA A 58 -7.90 7.62 8.07
N GLY A 59 -7.10 6.98 7.23
CA GLY A 59 -7.40 6.63 5.84
C GLY A 59 -7.45 7.81 4.86
N LYS A 60 -6.96 9.00 5.24
CA LYS A 60 -7.02 10.21 4.40
C LYS A 60 -5.66 10.69 3.93
N ASP A 61 -5.72 11.57 2.92
CA ASP A 61 -4.58 12.30 2.39
C ASP A 61 -4.42 13.66 3.08
N LEU A 62 -3.34 13.77 3.84
CA LEU A 62 -2.96 14.95 4.61
C LEU A 62 -2.00 15.87 3.84
N THR A 63 -1.64 15.56 2.59
CA THR A 63 -0.68 16.33 1.77
C THR A 63 -0.93 17.84 1.78
N HIS A 64 -2.20 18.26 1.76
CA HIS A 64 -2.59 19.67 1.77
C HIS A 64 -2.19 20.44 3.05
N PHE A 65 -1.89 19.74 4.15
CA PHE A 65 -1.38 20.33 5.39
C PHE A 65 0.14 20.53 5.39
N PHE A 66 0.85 20.10 4.34
CA PHE A 66 2.30 20.15 4.26
C PHE A 66 2.76 20.99 3.07
N HIS A 67 3.93 21.58 3.21
CA HIS A 67 4.70 22.12 2.11
C HIS A 67 5.45 20.98 1.39
N GLU A 68 5.93 21.22 0.17
CA GLU A 68 6.67 20.22 -0.62
C GLU A 68 7.98 19.79 0.06
N ASN A 69 8.55 20.64 0.93
CA ASN A 69 9.72 20.32 1.74
C ASN A 69 9.42 19.42 2.96
N GLY A 70 8.15 19.03 3.16
CA GLY A 70 7.71 18.20 4.28
C GLY A 70 7.45 18.97 5.59
N GLU A 71 7.57 20.30 5.59
CA GLU A 71 7.22 21.11 6.75
C GLU A 71 5.70 21.31 6.86
N PRO A 72 5.14 21.30 8.08
CA PRO A 72 3.74 21.62 8.28
C PRO A 72 3.42 23.06 7.85
N ARG A 73 2.32 23.23 7.12
CA ARG A 73 1.80 24.56 6.79
C ARG A 73 1.32 25.28 8.04
N THR A 74 1.60 26.57 8.10
CA THR A 74 1.21 27.44 9.21
C THR A 74 0.27 28.57 8.76
N GLU A 75 -0.56 29.03 9.70
CA GLU A 75 -1.44 30.18 9.57
C GLU A 75 -1.25 31.11 10.77
N ILE A 76 -1.40 32.42 10.58
CA ILE A 76 -1.44 33.38 11.69
C ILE A 76 -2.83 33.33 12.33
N SER A 77 -2.89 32.94 13.60
CA SER A 77 -4.13 32.93 14.37
C SER A 77 -4.68 34.35 14.53
N VAL A 78 -5.88 34.61 14.01
CA VAL A 78 -6.55 35.93 14.11
C VAL A 78 -6.75 36.36 15.57
N ARG A 79 -6.92 35.39 16.48
CA ARG A 79 -7.15 35.66 17.91
C ARG A 79 -5.87 36.02 18.67
N THR A 80 -4.75 35.38 18.34
CA THR A 80 -3.51 35.47 19.14
C THR A 80 -2.38 36.19 18.42
N GLY A 81 -2.51 36.46 17.11
CA GLY A 81 -1.48 37.05 16.27
C GLY A 81 -0.24 36.17 16.08
N ARG A 82 -0.27 34.91 16.54
CA ARG A 82 0.87 33.98 16.51
C ARG A 82 0.71 32.93 15.41
N PRO A 83 1.81 32.45 14.79
CA PRO A 83 1.75 31.34 13.85
C PRO A 83 1.31 30.06 14.56
N ARG A 84 0.43 29.29 13.92
CA ARG A 84 -0.01 27.95 14.34
C ARG A 84 0.00 27.02 13.14
N VAL A 85 0.24 25.73 13.35
CA VAL A 85 0.11 24.73 12.28
C VAL A 85 -1.36 24.51 11.92
N LEU A 86 -1.63 24.21 10.65
CA LEU A 86 -2.98 23.88 10.18
C LEU A 86 -3.46 22.52 10.73
N PHE A 87 -2.52 21.61 10.99
CA PHE A 87 -2.79 20.28 11.53
C PHE A 87 -2.02 20.07 12.85
N PRO A 88 -2.58 20.47 14.01
CA PRO A 88 -1.92 20.35 15.32
C PRO A 88 -1.31 18.97 15.66
N PRO A 89 -1.93 17.82 15.29
CA PRO A 89 -1.38 16.52 15.65
C PRO A 89 -0.01 16.23 15.07
N ILE A 90 0.49 16.99 14.09
CA ILE A 90 1.87 16.84 13.58
C ILE A 90 2.94 17.10 14.63
N LEU A 91 2.65 17.96 15.62
CA LEU A 91 3.61 18.34 16.66
C LEU A 91 3.80 17.22 17.70
N GLU A 92 3.03 16.14 17.59
CA GLU A 92 3.16 14.99 18.45
C GLU A 92 4.46 14.25 18.12
N VAL A 93 5.27 14.03 19.15
CA VAL A 93 6.54 13.32 19.03
C VAL A 93 6.28 11.86 18.64
N ALA A 94 7.16 11.29 17.82
CA ALA A 94 7.23 9.85 17.62
C ALA A 94 7.49 9.17 18.98
N ILE A 95 6.45 8.59 19.57
CA ILE A 95 6.56 7.81 20.80
C ILE A 95 6.18 6.38 20.42
N SER A 96 7.22 5.57 20.23
CA SER A 96 7.07 4.13 20.18
C SER A 96 8.36 3.46 20.66
N GLU A 97 8.25 2.27 21.23
CA GLU A 97 9.42 1.46 21.60
C GLU A 97 10.35 1.17 20.40
N PHE A 98 9.81 1.29 19.18
CA PHE A 98 10.51 1.09 17.92
C PHE A 98 10.81 2.39 17.15
N ALA A 99 10.48 3.56 17.72
CA ALA A 99 10.80 4.84 17.10
C ALA A 99 12.31 4.94 16.90
N LYS A 100 12.74 5.25 15.67
CA LYS A 100 14.16 5.27 15.32
C LYS A 100 14.81 6.61 15.66
N THR A 101 14.02 7.67 15.70
CA THR A 101 14.53 9.04 15.87
C THR A 101 13.96 9.67 17.12
N ASN A 102 14.76 9.72 18.19
CA ASN A 102 14.37 10.33 19.46
C ASN A 102 14.01 11.81 19.27
N GLY A 103 12.79 12.19 19.67
CA GLY A 103 12.32 13.57 19.67
C GLY A 103 11.87 14.11 18.31
N ALA A 104 11.87 13.31 17.25
CA ALA A 104 11.31 13.71 15.95
C ALA A 104 9.78 13.70 15.98
N MET A 105 9.15 14.47 15.09
CA MET A 105 7.72 14.35 14.80
C MET A 105 7.46 13.00 14.14
N TRP A 106 6.30 12.39 14.40
CA TRP A 106 5.96 11.10 13.79
C TRP A 106 6.02 11.11 12.26
N SER A 107 5.72 12.24 11.61
CA SER A 107 5.75 12.36 10.15
C SER A 107 7.16 12.28 9.55
N GLN A 108 8.18 12.45 10.40
CA GLN A 108 9.59 12.43 10.01
C GLN A 108 10.31 11.14 10.41
N ASP A 109 9.69 10.30 11.25
CA ASP A 109 10.31 9.05 11.69
C ASP A 109 10.15 7.96 10.60
N PRO A 110 11.24 7.37 10.09
CA PRO A 110 11.19 6.28 9.10
C PRO A 110 10.49 5.01 9.60
N PHE A 111 10.28 4.87 10.92
CA PHE A 111 9.58 3.73 11.50
C PHE A 111 8.14 3.63 10.97
N TYR A 112 7.40 4.74 11.02
CA TYR A 112 6.01 4.80 10.59
C TYR A 112 5.84 4.77 9.08
N HIS A 113 6.87 5.09 8.31
CA HIS A 113 6.84 5.01 6.85
C HIS A 113 6.79 3.56 6.38
N ILE A 114 5.69 3.13 5.74
CA ILE A 114 5.51 1.74 5.29
C ILE A 114 5.70 1.55 3.79
N GLY A 115 5.61 2.62 2.99
CA GLY A 115 5.86 2.60 1.55
C GLY A 115 5.24 3.81 0.84
N ARG A 116 4.88 3.64 -0.43
CA ARG A 116 4.34 4.72 -1.28
C ARG A 116 3.02 4.33 -1.95
N LEU A 117 2.22 5.32 -2.33
CA LEU A 117 1.10 5.08 -3.23
C LEU A 117 1.62 4.80 -4.63
N THR A 118 0.90 3.94 -5.35
CA THR A 118 1.14 3.72 -6.77
C THR A 118 0.87 4.98 -7.59
N ARG A 119 1.66 5.18 -8.65
CA ARG A 119 1.40 6.19 -9.69
C ARG A 119 0.14 5.85 -10.48
N ARG A 120 -0.12 4.56 -10.72
CA ARG A 120 -1.22 4.08 -11.55
C ARG A 120 -1.67 2.70 -11.08
N ALA A 121 -2.96 2.59 -10.77
CA ALA A 121 -3.58 1.31 -10.45
C ALA A 121 -3.99 0.60 -11.75
N ARG A 122 -3.73 -0.71 -11.84
CA ARG A 122 -4.03 -1.52 -13.03
C ARG A 122 -4.85 -2.74 -12.66
N LEU A 123 -5.80 -3.08 -13.50
CA LEU A 123 -6.61 -4.28 -13.30
C LEU A 123 -5.95 -5.46 -14.03
N ILE A 124 -5.69 -6.54 -13.31
CA ILE A 124 -5.23 -7.81 -13.87
C ILE A 124 -6.27 -8.89 -13.66
N ARG A 125 -6.30 -9.86 -14.58
CA ARG A 125 -7.15 -11.04 -14.49
C ARG A 125 -6.32 -12.26 -14.11
N ILE A 126 -6.56 -12.82 -12.94
CA ILE A 126 -5.91 -14.04 -12.46
C ILE A 126 -6.85 -15.22 -12.69
N ILE A 127 -6.42 -16.20 -13.48
CA ILE A 127 -7.23 -17.37 -13.86
C ILE A 127 -6.61 -18.62 -13.27
N ASN A 128 -7.35 -19.31 -12.40
CA ASN A 128 -6.93 -20.62 -11.91
C ASN A 128 -7.25 -21.69 -12.97
N ALA A 129 -6.21 -22.29 -13.55
CA ALA A 129 -6.38 -23.29 -14.61
C ALA A 129 -6.99 -24.60 -14.11
N LEU A 130 -6.86 -24.92 -12.82
CA LEU A 130 -7.41 -26.13 -12.20
C LEU A 130 -8.91 -25.99 -11.91
N THR A 131 -9.33 -24.85 -11.35
CA THR A 131 -10.74 -24.62 -10.94
C THR A 131 -11.55 -23.86 -11.98
N ALA A 132 -10.91 -23.35 -13.04
CA ALA A 132 -11.47 -22.43 -14.03
C ALA A 132 -12.05 -21.13 -13.44
N GLN A 133 -11.68 -20.80 -12.20
CA GLN A 133 -12.12 -19.56 -11.54
C GLN A 133 -11.29 -18.38 -12.02
N THR A 134 -11.98 -17.26 -12.26
CA THR A 134 -11.36 -16.00 -12.67
C THR A 134 -11.52 -14.99 -11.56
N LEU A 135 -10.41 -14.40 -11.13
CA LEU A 135 -10.36 -13.30 -10.17
C LEU A 135 -9.85 -12.04 -10.87
N PHE A 136 -10.44 -10.90 -10.54
CA PHE A 136 -9.92 -9.60 -10.92
C PHE A 136 -9.22 -8.98 -9.73
N MET A 137 -7.99 -8.53 -9.93
CA MET A 137 -7.18 -7.95 -8.88
C MET A 137 -6.61 -6.62 -9.39
N THR A 138 -6.79 -5.57 -8.61
CA THR A 138 -6.12 -4.30 -8.86
C THR A 138 -4.72 -4.37 -8.26
N VAL A 139 -3.70 -3.93 -9.01
CA VAL A 139 -2.29 -3.95 -8.61
C VAL A 139 -1.64 -2.60 -8.90
N CYS A 140 -0.48 -2.35 -8.29
CA CYS A 140 0.29 -1.15 -8.55
C CYS A 140 1.12 -1.34 -9.83
N ASP A 141 1.26 -0.30 -10.65
CA ASP A 141 2.08 -0.32 -11.87
C ASP A 141 3.56 -0.68 -11.58
N GLU A 142 4.05 -0.29 -10.40
CA GLU A 142 5.42 -0.51 -9.95
C GLU A 142 5.63 -1.86 -9.26
N ASP A 143 4.58 -2.65 -9.03
CA ASP A 143 4.72 -3.96 -8.41
C ASP A 143 5.45 -4.92 -9.35
N THR A 144 6.40 -5.66 -8.79
CA THR A 144 6.98 -6.82 -9.47
C THR A 144 5.98 -7.96 -9.48
N ILE A 145 6.13 -8.93 -10.37
CA ILE A 145 5.30 -10.15 -10.34
C ILE A 145 5.41 -10.85 -8.97
N TYR A 146 6.58 -10.81 -8.32
CA TYR A 146 6.75 -11.31 -6.96
C TYR A 146 5.89 -10.56 -5.94
N ASP A 147 5.84 -9.22 -5.99
CA ASP A 147 5.00 -8.42 -5.09
C ASP A 147 3.50 -8.75 -5.31
N ILE A 148 3.08 -8.88 -6.57
CA ILE A 148 1.71 -9.29 -6.93
C ILE A 148 1.40 -10.69 -6.38
N GLN A 149 2.34 -11.64 -6.45
CA GLN A 149 2.18 -12.97 -5.85
C GLN A 149 2.01 -12.89 -4.33
N GLN A 150 2.78 -12.06 -3.64
CA GLN A 150 2.65 -11.89 -2.19
C GLN A 150 1.29 -11.29 -1.83
N LYS A 151 0.85 -10.25 -2.55
CA LYS A 151 -0.48 -9.65 -2.37
C LYS A 151 -1.59 -10.68 -2.62
N TYR A 152 -1.50 -11.47 -3.68
CA TYR A 152 -2.47 -12.54 -3.96
C TYR A 152 -2.52 -13.59 -2.84
N LYS A 153 -1.34 -14.00 -2.34
CA LYS A 153 -1.23 -14.98 -1.25
C LYS A 153 -1.88 -14.47 0.04
N GLN A 154 -1.69 -13.19 0.36
CA GLN A 154 -2.24 -12.55 1.56
C GLN A 154 -3.75 -12.36 1.47
N HIS A 155 -4.27 -11.91 0.32
CA HIS A 155 -5.69 -11.52 0.20
C HIS A 155 -6.62 -12.66 -0.22
N TYR A 156 -6.15 -13.66 -0.97
CA TYR A 156 -7.03 -14.64 -1.61
C TYR A 156 -6.69 -16.09 -1.28
N ASN A 157 -5.40 -16.48 -1.38
CA ASN A 157 -5.03 -17.89 -1.23
C ASN A 157 -3.70 -18.06 -0.49
N HIS A 158 -3.77 -18.38 0.80
CA HIS A 158 -2.58 -18.61 1.63
C HIS A 158 -1.73 -19.81 1.14
N HIS A 159 -2.31 -20.73 0.36
CA HIS A 159 -1.63 -21.85 -0.29
C HIS A 159 -1.09 -21.51 -1.69
N ALA A 160 -1.03 -20.23 -2.07
CA ALA A 160 -0.54 -19.78 -3.38
C ALA A 160 0.93 -20.13 -3.68
N GLY A 161 1.70 -20.60 -2.71
CA GLY A 161 3.10 -21.02 -2.90
C GLY A 161 3.27 -22.25 -3.79
N SER A 162 2.19 -23.03 -4.00
CA SER A 162 2.17 -24.24 -4.85
C SER A 162 1.59 -23.98 -6.24
N TYR A 163 1.58 -22.73 -6.70
CA TYR A 163 1.10 -22.38 -8.05
C TYR A 163 2.24 -21.80 -8.89
N GLU A 164 2.37 -22.31 -10.10
CA GLU A 164 3.21 -21.72 -11.14
C GLU A 164 2.41 -20.64 -11.89
N TRP A 165 2.98 -19.43 -11.96
CA TRP A 165 2.36 -18.28 -12.59
C TRP A 165 2.87 -18.14 -14.02
N ARG A 166 1.96 -18.08 -15.00
CA ARG A 166 2.30 -17.96 -16.41
C ARG A 166 1.49 -16.88 -17.12
N LYS A 167 2.06 -16.28 -18.16
CA LYS A 167 1.35 -15.33 -19.04
C LYS A 167 0.93 -15.97 -20.35
N PHE A 168 -0.20 -15.51 -20.87
CA PHE A 168 -0.58 -15.70 -22.28
C PHE A 168 -0.66 -14.32 -22.92
N SER A 169 0.19 -14.06 -23.91
CA SER A 169 0.04 -12.86 -24.74
C SER A 169 -1.09 -13.08 -25.75
N ASN A 170 -1.84 -12.02 -26.04
CA ASN A 170 -2.76 -11.98 -27.18
C ASN A 170 -1.94 -12.10 -28.48
N GLY A 171 -1.66 -13.33 -28.91
CA GLY A 171 -0.81 -13.56 -30.08
C GLY A 171 -0.26 -14.98 -30.27
N GLY A 172 -0.75 -15.99 -29.54
CA GLY A 172 -0.49 -17.41 -29.83
C GLY A 172 0.96 -17.90 -29.70
N LYS A 173 1.91 -17.05 -29.30
CA LYS A 173 3.30 -17.44 -29.08
C LYS A 173 3.55 -17.85 -27.63
N ALA A 174 3.20 -19.12 -27.36
CA ALA A 174 3.54 -19.91 -26.18
C ALA A 174 3.14 -19.36 -24.80
N CYS A 175 2.92 -20.30 -23.88
CA CYS A 175 2.82 -20.00 -22.46
C CYS A 175 4.18 -19.46 -22.00
N GLY A 176 4.30 -18.15 -21.81
CA GLY A 176 5.56 -17.51 -21.45
C GLY A 176 5.81 -17.62 -19.95
N GLN A 177 7.05 -17.95 -19.56
CA GLN A 177 7.49 -17.82 -18.17
C GLN A 177 7.46 -16.34 -17.79
N LEU A 178 6.98 -16.05 -16.58
CA LEU A 178 7.03 -14.71 -16.00
C LEU A 178 8.38 -14.51 -15.31
N ASP A 179 9.02 -13.38 -15.55
CA ASP A 179 10.11 -12.93 -14.71
C ASP A 179 9.54 -12.34 -13.42
N LEU A 180 9.83 -12.99 -12.29
CA LEU A 180 9.32 -12.61 -10.97
C LEU A 180 9.84 -11.24 -10.51
N ASN A 181 11.03 -10.85 -10.95
CA ASN A 181 11.63 -9.57 -10.59
C ASN A 181 11.18 -8.43 -11.51
N GLY A 182 10.56 -8.77 -12.65
CA GLY A 182 10.05 -7.80 -13.60
C GLY A 182 8.66 -7.27 -13.19
N THR A 183 8.37 -6.05 -13.61
CA THR A 183 7.03 -5.44 -13.58
C THR A 183 6.11 -6.06 -14.63
N LEU A 184 4.83 -5.66 -14.63
CA LEU A 184 3.87 -6.07 -15.65
C LEU A 184 4.34 -5.68 -17.07
N ASP A 185 4.84 -4.46 -17.24
CA ASP A 185 5.29 -3.94 -18.53
C ASP A 185 6.55 -4.64 -19.05
N GLU A 186 7.51 -4.92 -18.16
CA GLU A 186 8.72 -5.70 -18.50
C GLU A 186 8.36 -7.14 -18.89
N ASN A 187 7.28 -7.67 -18.33
CA ASN A 187 6.70 -8.94 -18.73
C ASN A 187 5.80 -8.86 -19.98
N GLY A 188 5.68 -7.70 -20.63
CA GLY A 188 4.86 -7.51 -21.83
C GLY A 188 3.36 -7.65 -21.57
N LEU A 189 2.93 -7.53 -20.31
CA LEU A 189 1.53 -7.42 -19.91
C LEU A 189 1.15 -5.94 -19.92
N ILE A 190 1.11 -5.34 -21.11
CA ILE A 190 0.86 -3.90 -21.29
C ILE A 190 -0.65 -3.65 -21.27
N ASP A 191 -1.04 -2.51 -20.69
CA ASP A 191 -2.41 -2.00 -20.77
C ASP A 191 -2.47 -1.09 -22.01
N GLU A 192 -3.17 -1.50 -23.05
CA GLU A 192 -3.39 -0.65 -24.23
C GLU A 192 -4.50 0.35 -23.91
N GLU A 193 -4.21 1.34 -23.06
CA GLU A 193 -5.17 2.39 -22.66
C GLU A 193 -5.63 3.26 -23.84
N ASP A 194 -4.86 3.32 -24.92
CA ASP A 194 -5.12 4.13 -26.13
C ASP A 194 -5.88 3.36 -27.24
N CYS A 195 -6.39 2.15 -26.97
CA CYS A 195 -7.18 1.41 -27.93
C CYS A 195 -8.64 1.89 -27.88
N ASP A 196 -9.19 2.35 -29.02
CA ASP A 196 -10.63 2.68 -29.18
C ASP A 196 -11.57 1.48 -28.90
N VAL A 197 -11.00 0.28 -28.75
CA VAL A 197 -11.68 -0.97 -28.45
C VAL A 197 -11.38 -1.36 -27.01
N GLU A 198 -12.43 -1.57 -26.22
CA GLU A 198 -12.33 -2.08 -24.85
C GLU A 198 -11.78 -3.52 -24.86
N LEU A 199 -10.46 -3.64 -24.71
CA LEU A 199 -9.78 -4.92 -24.60
C LEU A 199 -9.88 -5.45 -23.16
N PRO A 200 -9.98 -6.78 -22.97
CA PRO A 200 -9.96 -7.34 -21.63
C PRO A 200 -8.60 -7.10 -20.96
N PRO A 201 -8.57 -6.94 -19.62
CA PRO A 201 -7.34 -6.73 -18.89
C PRO A 201 -6.34 -7.88 -19.08
N PRO A 202 -5.03 -7.61 -18.93
CA PRO A 202 -3.99 -8.63 -19.06
C PRO A 202 -4.25 -9.80 -18.11
N SER A 203 -3.96 -11.02 -18.60
CA SER A 203 -4.32 -12.25 -17.92
C SER A 203 -3.10 -13.05 -17.46
N ILE A 204 -3.13 -13.45 -16.18
CA ILE A 204 -2.14 -14.32 -15.57
C ILE A 204 -2.82 -15.62 -15.17
N TRP A 205 -2.18 -16.74 -15.51
CA TRP A 205 -2.72 -18.07 -15.31
C TRP A 205 -1.96 -18.76 -14.18
N LEU A 206 -2.71 -19.35 -13.26
CA LEU A 206 -2.21 -20.14 -12.15
C LEU A 206 -2.34 -21.61 -12.48
N TYR A 207 -1.22 -22.32 -12.53
CA TYR A 207 -1.16 -23.76 -12.69
C TYR A 207 -0.75 -24.37 -11.35
N TYR A 208 -1.59 -25.25 -10.80
CA TYR A 208 -1.25 -25.95 -9.58
C TYR A 208 -0.06 -26.88 -9.85
N THR A 209 1.01 -26.77 -9.06
CA THR A 209 2.12 -27.72 -9.04
C THR A 209 1.97 -28.59 -7.79
N ASP A 210 1.96 -29.90 -8.00
CA ASP A 210 1.73 -30.93 -6.97
C ASP A 210 2.98 -31.12 -6.08
N ASP A 211 3.77 -30.06 -5.85
CA ASP A 211 4.97 -30.10 -5.04
C ASP A 211 4.57 -30.26 -3.57
N ILE A 212 4.42 -31.52 -3.16
CA ILE A 212 4.36 -32.00 -1.79
C ILE A 212 5.74 -31.75 -1.14
N THR A 213 6.06 -30.49 -0.88
CA THR A 213 7.08 -30.08 0.09
C THR A 213 6.51 -28.83 0.77
N ILE A 214 5.76 -28.98 1.86
CA ILE A 214 6.30 -28.90 3.23
C ILE A 214 5.24 -29.55 4.16
N ALA A 215 5.68 -30.59 4.87
CA ALA A 215 5.11 -31.03 6.14
C ALA A 215 5.67 -30.18 7.30
#